data_AF-A0A1X7GJX1-F1
#
_entry.id   AF-A0A1X7GJX1-F1
#
_cell.length_a   1.000
_cell.length_b   1.000
_cell.length_c   1.000
_cell.angle_alpha   90.00
_cell.angle_beta   90.00
_cell.angle_gamma   90.00
#
_symmetry.space_group_name_H-M   'P 1'
#
loop_
_entity.id
_entity.type
_entity.pdbx_description
1 polymer ?
#
loop_
_entity_poly.entity_id
_entity_poly.type
_entity_poly.pdbx_seq_one_letter_code
_entity_poly.pdbx_strand_id
1 'polypeptide(L)'
;MAKHFATLNGIKRAAIKLKRRTGVKHNEALNQIAREAGFTDYHAATVSYAAAPAAPGYAITIYEFWSNRSVGTRGNESRTFMLPKPLDDLVKPHQLLGYLGGTQISELGLVGYGHSHSQAQARAEICRMARTFQFMAATGLKPSRGGRCYPKGDQNYRPPGADHDQGWYDPATRSFLLTEEPYPGRHQRSAEERRVWAAKHGWKTVQSHWGSMYGHGTELYLTAKAGGIDLAEMARRLAALPAPFSEHDWPGEDEEETKAPLPPVEIIEMSPKLAAALKHQRDLDIMEAGPQAPELSGLYRGVDVSSRWDIGHELTRMREIVDAMPDYVRERVASIWCDSNAQADYWVKVAPGRWFDGIEYEVRDVVRIATSGFNGLLVEGDRHEKQFASEWAGDNYDSAEEASGEPVEVDVEDL
;
A
#
# COMPACT_ATOMS: atom_id res chain seq x y z
N MET A 1 28.59 -22.38 -16.59
CA MET A 1 27.55 -21.75 -15.75
C MET A 1 27.65 -22.34 -14.36
N ALA A 2 27.71 -21.51 -13.32
CA ALA A 2 27.72 -22.00 -11.93
C ALA A 2 26.39 -22.70 -11.62
N LYS A 3 26.43 -23.83 -10.92
CA LYS A 3 25.22 -24.55 -10.51
C LYS A 3 24.70 -23.97 -9.21
N HIS A 4 23.48 -23.44 -9.21
CA HIS A 4 22.88 -22.90 -8.00
C HIS A 4 22.11 -23.97 -7.22
N PHE A 5 22.23 -23.99 -5.89
CA PHE A 5 21.48 -24.87 -4.99
C PHE A 5 20.78 -24.05 -3.91
N ALA A 6 19.47 -24.25 -3.74
CA ALA A 6 18.67 -23.51 -2.76
C ALA A 6 18.96 -23.90 -1.30
N THR A 7 19.56 -25.07 -1.06
CA THR A 7 19.85 -25.57 0.29
C THR A 7 21.12 -26.41 0.31
N LEU A 8 21.74 -26.54 1.50
CA LEU A 8 22.83 -27.50 1.74
C LEU A 8 22.42 -28.94 1.38
N ASN A 9 21.16 -29.29 1.57
CA ASN A 9 20.61 -30.59 1.16
C ASN A 9 20.57 -30.75 -0.38
N GLY A 10 20.39 -29.65 -1.13
CA GLY A 10 20.54 -29.62 -2.59
C GLY A 10 21.95 -30.00 -3.03
N ILE A 11 22.98 -29.45 -2.38
CA ILE A 11 24.39 -29.79 -2.63
C ILE A 11 24.64 -31.28 -2.34
N LYS A 12 24.13 -31.80 -1.20
CA LYS A 12 24.27 -33.23 -0.85
C LYS A 12 23.63 -34.15 -1.89
N ARG A 13 22.40 -33.84 -2.35
CA ARG A 13 21.70 -34.64 -3.38
C ARG A 13 22.42 -34.62 -4.72
N ALA A 14 22.97 -33.47 -5.12
CA ALA A 14 23.75 -33.35 -6.34
C ALA A 14 25.10 -34.09 -6.25
N ALA A 15 25.74 -34.08 -5.08
CA ALA A 15 26.96 -34.87 -4.83
C ALA A 15 26.68 -36.38 -4.89
N ILE A 16 25.52 -36.85 -4.43
CA ILE A 16 25.10 -38.25 -4.59
C ILE A 16 24.92 -38.61 -6.08
N LYS A 17 24.28 -37.74 -6.87
CA LYS A 17 24.13 -37.93 -8.32
C LYS A 17 25.48 -37.92 -9.04
N LEU A 18 26.39 -37.03 -8.65
CA LEU A 18 27.74 -36.95 -9.21
C LEU A 18 28.54 -38.22 -8.90
N LYS A 19 28.57 -38.64 -7.63
CA LYS A 19 29.20 -39.90 -7.18
C LYS A 19 28.72 -41.10 -8.01
N ARG A 20 27.40 -41.22 -8.21
CA ARG A 20 26.81 -42.33 -9.01
C ARG A 20 27.24 -42.30 -10.48
N ARG A 21 27.47 -41.11 -11.04
CA ARG A 21 27.82 -40.94 -12.45
C ARG A 21 29.32 -41.11 -12.72
N THR A 22 30.19 -40.70 -11.80
CA THR A 22 31.64 -40.60 -12.05
C THR A 22 32.49 -41.47 -11.13
N GLY A 23 31.91 -42.14 -10.13
CA GLY A 23 32.62 -43.04 -9.23
C GLY A 23 33.52 -42.35 -8.19
N VAL A 24 33.56 -41.01 -8.16
CA VAL A 24 34.39 -40.23 -7.21
C VAL A 24 33.94 -40.43 -5.76
N LYS A 25 34.85 -40.22 -4.79
CA LYS A 25 34.50 -40.33 -3.36
C LYS A 25 33.45 -39.29 -2.99
N HIS A 26 32.58 -39.62 -2.03
CA HIS A 26 31.46 -38.73 -1.67
C HIS A 26 31.92 -37.34 -1.22
N ASN A 27 32.99 -37.26 -0.42
CA ASN A 27 33.54 -35.98 0.06
C ASN A 27 34.14 -35.14 -1.08
N GLU A 28 34.77 -35.77 -2.07
CA GLU A 28 35.25 -35.09 -3.28
C GLU A 28 34.09 -34.58 -4.12
N ALA A 29 33.02 -35.38 -4.27
CA ALA A 29 31.79 -34.94 -4.93
C ALA A 29 31.14 -33.74 -4.22
N LEU A 30 31.12 -33.72 -2.88
CA LEU A 30 30.60 -32.59 -2.12
C LEU A 30 31.41 -31.31 -2.36
N ASN A 31 32.75 -31.40 -2.29
CA ASN A 31 33.63 -30.26 -2.55
C ASN A 31 33.52 -29.76 -4.00
N GLN A 32 33.41 -30.68 -4.96
CA GLN A 32 33.25 -30.33 -6.36
C GLN A 32 31.92 -29.61 -6.61
N ILE A 33 30.82 -30.15 -6.10
CA ILE A 33 29.50 -29.51 -6.24
C ILE A 33 29.45 -28.16 -5.51
N ALA A 34 30.09 -28.03 -4.35
CA ALA A 34 30.19 -26.76 -3.63
C ALA A 34 30.98 -25.70 -4.43
N ARG A 35 32.08 -26.09 -5.09
CA ARG A 35 32.83 -25.20 -5.99
C ARG A 35 32.09 -24.84 -7.26
N GLU A 36 31.38 -25.80 -7.85
CA GLU A 36 30.45 -25.54 -8.96
C GLU A 36 29.34 -24.57 -8.55
N ALA A 37 29.02 -24.50 -7.26
CA ALA A 37 28.08 -23.56 -6.65
C ALA A 37 28.70 -22.25 -6.13
N GLY A 38 29.99 -22.04 -6.34
CA GLY A 38 30.69 -20.79 -5.99
C GLY A 38 31.29 -20.74 -4.58
N PHE A 39 31.27 -21.84 -3.83
CA PHE A 39 31.93 -21.94 -2.52
C PHE A 39 33.35 -22.50 -2.66
N THR A 40 34.27 -22.13 -1.76
CA THR A 40 35.66 -22.65 -1.78
C THR A 40 35.70 -24.19 -1.61
N ASP A 41 34.85 -24.71 -0.73
CA ASP A 41 34.65 -26.14 -0.49
C ASP A 41 33.29 -26.40 0.20
N TYR A 42 33.02 -27.66 0.52
CA TYR A 42 31.77 -28.04 1.19
C TYR A 42 31.70 -27.52 2.63
N HIS A 43 32.83 -27.27 3.30
CA HIS A 43 32.84 -26.67 4.63
C HIS A 43 32.39 -25.20 4.57
N ALA A 44 32.91 -24.42 3.63
CA ALA A 44 32.47 -23.05 3.36
C ALA A 44 30.98 -22.98 3.01
N ALA A 45 30.49 -23.94 2.21
CA ALA A 45 29.05 -24.09 1.98
C ALA A 45 28.31 -24.38 3.30
N THR A 46 28.79 -25.31 4.12
CA THR A 46 28.18 -25.66 5.41
C THR A 46 28.13 -24.48 6.37
N VAL A 47 29.19 -23.66 6.44
CA VAL A 47 29.23 -22.44 7.25
C VAL A 47 28.26 -21.38 6.70
N SER A 48 28.19 -21.22 5.38
CA SER A 48 27.27 -20.28 4.73
C SER A 48 25.79 -20.69 4.87
N TYR A 49 25.51 -21.99 4.97
CA TYR A 49 24.15 -22.51 5.23
C TYR A 49 23.89 -22.77 6.72
N ALA A 50 24.89 -22.69 7.58
CA ALA A 50 24.71 -22.73 9.02
C ALA A 50 24.12 -21.39 9.45
N ALA A 51 23.05 -21.43 10.24
CA ALA A 51 22.52 -20.23 10.86
C ALA A 51 23.65 -19.55 11.64
N ALA A 52 23.99 -18.31 11.25
CA ALA A 52 24.86 -17.48 12.08
C ALA A 52 24.24 -17.38 13.48
N PRO A 53 25.05 -17.40 14.56
CA PRO A 53 24.53 -17.10 15.89
C PRO A 53 23.81 -15.75 15.83
N ALA A 54 22.58 -15.72 16.35
CA ALA A 54 21.73 -14.55 16.30
C ALA A 54 22.43 -13.38 17.00
N ALA A 55 22.88 -12.39 16.22
CA ALA A 55 23.10 -11.05 16.74
C ALA A 55 21.79 -10.63 17.45
N PRO A 56 21.85 -9.81 18.53
CA PRO A 56 20.64 -9.34 19.19
C PRO A 56 19.77 -8.66 18.14
N GLY A 57 18.68 -9.33 17.77
CA GLY A 57 17.77 -8.82 16.76
C GLY A 57 16.95 -7.68 17.35
N TYR A 58 16.68 -6.68 16.54
CA TYR A 58 15.76 -5.61 16.87
C TYR A 58 14.37 -6.09 16.50
N ALA A 59 13.50 -6.22 17.50
CA ALA A 59 12.13 -6.61 17.30
C ALA A 59 11.38 -5.48 16.58
N ILE A 60 10.66 -5.82 15.52
CA ILE A 60 9.67 -4.96 14.90
C ILE A 60 8.34 -5.68 14.86
N THR A 61 7.27 -5.00 15.24
CA THR A 61 5.91 -5.52 15.06
C THR A 61 5.29 -4.81 13.87
N ILE A 62 4.76 -5.60 12.94
CA ILE A 62 4.02 -5.10 11.78
C ILE A 62 2.56 -5.46 11.98
N TYR A 63 1.68 -4.47 11.85
CA TYR A 63 0.22 -4.62 11.92
C TYR A 63 -0.38 -4.38 10.53
N GLU A 64 -1.40 -5.14 10.15
CA GLU A 64 -2.16 -4.90 8.93
C GLU A 64 -3.64 -5.18 9.18
N PHE A 65 -4.49 -4.23 8.82
CA PHE A 65 -5.94 -4.37 8.89
C PHE A 65 -6.48 -5.07 7.65
N TRP A 66 -7.49 -5.91 7.81
CA TRP A 66 -8.15 -6.56 6.68
C TRP A 66 -9.67 -6.57 6.81
N SER A 67 -10.34 -6.62 5.65
CA SER A 67 -11.79 -6.81 5.56
C SER A 67 -12.16 -7.64 4.34
N ASN A 68 -12.84 -8.76 4.56
CA ASN A 68 -13.45 -9.56 3.50
C ASN A 68 -14.92 -9.15 3.33
N ARG A 69 -15.17 -8.30 2.33
CA ARG A 69 -16.50 -7.75 2.04
C ARG A 69 -17.51 -8.82 1.58
N SER A 70 -17.04 -9.92 0.97
CA SER A 70 -17.92 -10.99 0.47
C SER A 70 -18.50 -11.87 1.59
N VAL A 71 -17.77 -12.00 2.71
CA VAL A 71 -18.19 -12.78 3.89
C VAL A 71 -18.58 -11.86 5.06
N GLY A 72 -18.35 -10.54 4.95
CA GLY A 72 -18.64 -9.55 5.99
C GLY A 72 -17.68 -9.59 7.18
N THR A 73 -16.55 -10.28 7.07
CA THR A 73 -15.57 -10.41 8.16
C THR A 73 -14.50 -9.33 8.06
N ARG A 74 -14.00 -8.87 9.21
CA ARG A 74 -12.91 -7.90 9.31
C ARG A 74 -12.06 -8.19 10.53
N GLY A 75 -10.82 -7.74 10.50
CA GLY A 75 -9.89 -7.95 11.60
C GLY A 75 -8.57 -7.24 11.37
N ASN A 76 -7.61 -7.58 12.20
CA ASN A 76 -6.24 -7.14 12.05
C ASN A 76 -5.31 -8.32 12.35
N GLU A 77 -4.28 -8.45 11.53
CA GLU A 77 -3.18 -9.34 11.78
C GLU A 77 -1.99 -8.55 12.30
N SER A 78 -1.15 -9.19 13.08
CA SER A 78 0.12 -8.61 13.51
C SER A 78 1.14 -9.70 13.67
N ARG A 79 2.41 -9.40 13.36
CA ARG A 79 3.51 -10.32 13.62
C ARG A 79 4.78 -9.56 13.98
N THR A 80 5.49 -10.11 14.94
CA THR A 80 6.81 -9.62 15.35
C THR A 80 7.91 -10.33 14.58
N PHE A 81 8.85 -9.57 14.04
CA PHE A 81 10.02 -10.07 13.33
C PHE A 81 11.30 -9.56 13.98
N MET A 82 12.36 -10.36 13.90
CA MET A 82 13.68 -9.97 14.36
C MET A 82 14.52 -9.51 13.17
N LEU A 83 14.92 -8.23 13.18
CA LEU A 83 15.79 -7.64 12.17
C LEU A 83 17.20 -7.42 12.71
N PRO A 84 18.23 -7.40 11.85
CA PRO A 84 19.61 -7.17 12.30
C PRO A 84 19.93 -5.70 12.59
N LYS A 85 18.97 -4.78 12.36
CA LYS A 85 19.10 -3.32 12.57
C LYS A 85 17.79 -2.75 13.10
N PRO A 86 17.82 -1.66 13.89
CA PRO A 86 16.60 -1.00 14.35
C PRO A 86 15.84 -0.37 13.17
N LEU A 87 14.52 -0.23 13.30
CA LEU A 87 13.65 0.27 12.24
C LEU A 87 14.10 1.65 11.72
N ASP A 88 14.47 2.54 12.64
CA ASP A 88 14.90 3.90 12.33
C ASP A 88 16.18 3.99 11.49
N ASP A 89 17.06 2.98 11.56
CA ASP A 89 18.25 2.91 10.70
C ASP A 89 17.91 2.40 9.30
N LEU A 90 16.81 1.63 9.19
CA LEU A 90 16.35 1.05 7.94
C LEU A 90 15.51 2.05 7.15
N VAL A 91 14.55 2.73 7.76
CA VAL A 91 13.59 3.57 7.04
C VAL A 91 13.17 4.78 7.88
N LYS A 92 12.92 5.91 7.21
CA LYS A 92 12.31 7.11 7.81
C LYS A 92 10.86 7.27 7.33
N PRO A 93 9.99 8.02 8.03
CA PRO A 93 8.58 8.17 7.63
C PRO A 93 8.37 8.60 6.17
N HIS A 94 9.18 9.54 5.66
CA HIS A 94 9.09 9.99 4.26
C HIS A 94 9.63 8.97 3.23
N GLN A 95 10.18 7.84 3.67
CA GLN A 95 10.72 6.75 2.85
C GLN A 95 9.77 5.54 2.80
N LEU A 96 8.58 5.62 3.40
CA LEU A 96 7.53 4.58 3.33
C LEU A 96 6.86 4.59 1.94
N LEU A 97 7.56 4.00 0.97
CA LEU A 97 7.19 3.99 -0.45
C LEU A 97 7.23 2.56 -0.99
N GLY A 98 6.68 2.35 -2.18
CA GLY A 98 6.65 1.01 -2.80
C GLY A 98 5.84 0.03 -1.95
N TYR A 99 6.44 -1.11 -1.59
CA TYR A 99 5.80 -2.09 -0.69
C TYR A 99 5.63 -1.63 0.76
N LEU A 100 6.25 -0.52 1.16
CA LEU A 100 5.99 0.12 2.45
C LEU A 100 4.94 1.25 2.31
N GLY A 101 4.42 1.49 1.10
CA GLY A 101 3.38 2.48 0.88
C GLY A 101 2.09 2.14 1.63
N GLY A 102 1.38 3.15 2.13
CA GLY A 102 0.17 2.95 2.94
C GLY A 102 0.45 2.49 4.38
N THR A 103 1.70 2.57 4.83
CA THR A 103 2.10 2.28 6.22
C THR A 103 2.50 3.54 6.96
N GLN A 104 2.54 3.45 8.29
CA GLN A 104 2.99 4.50 9.19
C GLN A 104 3.89 3.88 10.28
N ILE A 105 4.94 4.60 10.65
CA ILE A 105 5.74 4.27 11.85
C ILE A 105 5.02 4.90 13.06
N SER A 106 4.76 4.08 14.07
CA SER A 106 4.11 4.46 15.32
C SER A 106 4.89 3.88 16.51
N GLU A 107 4.51 4.26 17.73
CA GLU A 107 5.08 3.68 18.96
C GLU A 107 4.83 2.17 19.07
N LEU A 108 3.81 1.64 18.40
CA LEU A 108 3.50 0.21 18.38
C LEU A 108 4.37 -0.57 17.39
N GLY A 109 5.08 0.11 16.49
CA GLY A 109 5.81 -0.48 15.37
C GLY A 109 5.32 0.06 14.02
N LEU A 110 5.36 -0.78 12.98
CA LEU A 110 4.87 -0.42 11.65
C LEU A 110 3.39 -0.78 11.53
N VAL A 111 2.54 0.21 11.29
CA VAL A 111 1.10 0.02 11.08
C VAL A 111 0.78 0.20 9.61
N GLY A 112 0.34 -0.87 8.97
CA GLY A 112 -0.19 -0.86 7.63
C GLY A 112 -1.66 -0.53 7.62
N TYR A 113 -1.99 0.55 6.92
CA TYR A 113 -3.35 0.91 6.55
C TYR A 113 -3.59 0.49 5.10
N GLY A 114 -3.06 -0.66 4.67
CA GLY A 114 -3.31 -1.20 3.32
C GLY A 114 -4.76 -1.65 3.12
N HIS A 115 -5.15 -2.00 1.90
CA HIS A 115 -6.46 -2.61 1.62
C HIS A 115 -6.27 -4.13 1.49
N SER A 116 -6.10 -4.82 2.61
CA SER A 116 -6.12 -6.28 2.61
C SER A 116 -7.57 -6.78 2.59
N HIS A 117 -7.96 -7.50 1.53
CA HIS A 117 -9.33 -7.99 1.32
C HIS A 117 -9.63 -9.32 2.00
N SER A 118 -8.66 -9.86 2.74
CA SER A 118 -8.79 -11.10 3.50
C SER A 118 -7.71 -11.16 4.57
N GLN A 119 -7.91 -12.03 5.56
CA GLN A 119 -6.90 -12.36 6.56
C GLN A 119 -5.60 -12.85 5.89
N ALA A 120 -5.71 -13.77 4.95
CA ALA A 120 -4.56 -14.32 4.23
C ALA A 120 -3.78 -13.23 3.48
N GLN A 121 -4.47 -12.27 2.87
CA GLN A 121 -3.83 -11.14 2.22
C GLN A 121 -3.10 -10.24 3.23
N ALA A 122 -3.69 -9.96 4.39
CA ALA A 122 -2.99 -9.19 5.43
C ALA A 122 -1.72 -9.88 5.93
N ARG A 123 -1.76 -11.21 6.11
CA ARG A 123 -0.58 -12.00 6.46
C ARG A 123 0.50 -11.90 5.37
N ALA A 124 0.10 -12.03 4.09
CA ALA A 124 1.01 -11.89 2.95
C ALA A 124 1.63 -10.49 2.86
N GLU A 125 0.84 -9.44 3.15
CA GLU A 125 1.28 -8.05 3.19
C GLU A 125 2.29 -7.80 4.32
N ILE A 126 1.99 -8.27 5.53
CA ILE A 126 2.91 -8.21 6.67
C ILE A 126 4.24 -8.88 6.31
N CYS A 127 4.20 -10.08 5.71
CA CYS A 127 5.41 -10.76 5.29
C CYS A 127 6.13 -10.04 4.14
N ARG A 128 5.41 -9.38 3.21
CA ARG A 128 6.00 -8.56 2.14
C ARG A 128 6.76 -7.36 2.71
N MET A 129 6.19 -6.65 3.68
CA MET A 129 6.86 -5.57 4.39
C MET A 129 8.10 -6.09 5.14
N ALA A 130 7.97 -7.22 5.85
CA ALA A 130 9.09 -7.83 6.57
C ALA A 130 10.24 -8.24 5.63
N ARG A 131 9.94 -8.85 4.47
CA ARG A 131 10.93 -9.17 3.43
C ARG A 131 11.58 -7.92 2.86
N THR A 132 10.81 -6.84 2.70
CA THR A 132 11.34 -5.54 2.29
C THR A 132 12.37 -5.02 3.29
N PHE A 133 12.15 -5.19 4.60
CA PHE A 133 13.15 -4.84 5.61
C PHE A 133 14.37 -5.77 5.61
N GLN A 134 14.21 -7.08 5.36
CA GLN A 134 15.37 -7.98 5.19
C GLN A 134 16.26 -7.51 4.03
N PHE A 135 15.63 -7.15 2.90
CA PHE A 135 16.32 -6.60 1.74
C PHE A 135 17.06 -5.29 2.08
N MET A 136 16.39 -4.34 2.73
CA MET A 136 16.99 -3.06 3.13
C MET A 136 18.15 -3.26 4.11
N ALA A 137 18.03 -4.19 5.05
CA ALA A 137 19.05 -4.46 6.04
C ALA A 137 20.35 -4.99 5.43
N ALA A 138 20.25 -5.92 4.47
CA ALA A 138 21.39 -6.50 3.76
C ALA A 138 22.03 -5.55 2.75
N THR A 139 21.21 -4.78 2.04
CA THR A 139 21.68 -3.96 0.91
C THR A 139 22.06 -2.55 1.32
N GLY A 140 21.44 -2.01 2.38
CA GLY A 140 21.55 -0.61 2.77
C GLY A 140 20.73 0.35 1.89
N LEU A 141 20.03 -0.17 0.88
CA LEU A 141 19.22 0.61 -0.03
C LEU A 141 18.00 1.21 0.66
N LYS A 142 17.58 2.38 0.17
CA LYS A 142 16.37 3.09 0.62
C LYS A 142 15.34 3.14 -0.50
N PRO A 143 14.03 2.99 -0.21
CA PRO A 143 12.99 3.14 -1.22
C PRO A 143 13.08 4.50 -1.93
N SER A 144 12.83 4.53 -3.23
CA SER A 144 12.92 5.75 -4.03
C SER A 144 11.84 5.82 -5.10
N ARG A 145 11.21 6.99 -5.21
CA ARG A 145 10.40 7.38 -6.38
C ARG A 145 11.21 8.11 -7.44
N GLY A 146 12.52 8.22 -7.27
CA GLY A 146 13.37 8.97 -8.18
C GLY A 146 13.33 8.35 -9.57
N GLY A 147 12.92 9.12 -10.59
CA GLY A 147 12.87 8.66 -11.98
C GLY A 147 14.21 8.09 -12.47
N ARG A 148 15.33 8.45 -11.84
CA ARG A 148 16.69 7.90 -12.08
C ARG A 148 16.83 6.39 -11.85
N CYS A 149 15.83 5.74 -11.26
CA CYS A 149 15.72 4.28 -11.23
C CYS A 149 15.45 3.67 -12.63
N TYR A 150 15.09 4.51 -13.60
CA TYR A 150 14.85 4.13 -14.99
C TYR A 150 15.83 4.86 -15.93
N PRO A 151 16.08 4.32 -17.14
CA PRO A 151 16.83 5.05 -18.15
C PRO A 151 16.20 6.41 -18.44
N LYS A 152 17.05 7.43 -18.64
CA LYS A 152 16.65 8.83 -18.87
C LYS A 152 15.78 9.46 -17.78
N GLY A 153 15.58 8.80 -16.64
CA GLY A 153 14.74 9.36 -15.59
C GLY A 153 13.24 9.07 -15.75
N ASP A 154 12.85 8.17 -16.66
CA ASP A 154 11.44 8.00 -17.07
C ASP A 154 11.04 6.52 -17.08
N GLN A 155 9.96 6.20 -16.35
CA GLN A 155 9.42 4.84 -16.21
C GLN A 155 8.95 4.23 -17.54
N ASN A 156 8.63 5.05 -18.55
CA ASN A 156 8.32 4.56 -19.90
C ASN A 156 9.51 3.83 -20.55
N TYR A 157 10.73 4.01 -20.02
CA TYR A 157 11.93 3.31 -20.46
C TYR A 157 12.29 2.10 -19.59
N ARG A 158 11.38 1.61 -18.75
CA ARG A 158 11.60 0.42 -17.91
C ARG A 158 11.98 -0.82 -18.73
N PRO A 159 12.66 -1.81 -18.13
CA PRO A 159 13.04 -3.04 -18.82
C PRO A 159 11.82 -3.78 -19.43
N PRO A 160 11.94 -4.38 -20.63
CA PRO A 160 10.86 -5.15 -21.23
C PRO A 160 10.38 -6.30 -20.33
N GLY A 161 9.06 -6.39 -20.11
CA GLY A 161 8.47 -7.41 -19.24
C GLY A 161 8.78 -7.23 -17.75
N ALA A 162 9.24 -6.05 -17.33
CA ALA A 162 9.32 -5.68 -15.92
C ALA A 162 7.95 -5.84 -15.26
N ASP A 163 7.95 -6.40 -14.06
CA ASP A 163 6.77 -6.72 -13.29
C ASP A 163 7.11 -6.56 -11.82
N HIS A 164 6.17 -6.03 -11.05
CA HIS A 164 6.36 -5.68 -9.64
C HIS A 164 7.65 -4.88 -9.37
N ASP A 165 7.98 -3.94 -10.27
CA ASP A 165 9.24 -3.21 -10.19
C ASP A 165 9.23 -2.12 -9.09
N GLN A 166 10.35 -2.00 -8.35
CA GLN A 166 10.51 -1.02 -7.26
C GLN A 166 11.83 -0.25 -7.40
N GLY A 167 11.75 1.06 -7.20
CA GLY A 167 12.90 1.97 -7.25
C GLY A 167 13.63 2.09 -5.91
N TRP A 168 14.97 2.12 -5.97
CA TRP A 168 15.85 2.15 -4.81
C TRP A 168 16.99 3.15 -4.99
N TYR A 169 17.38 3.79 -3.89
CA TYR A 169 18.53 4.67 -3.79
C TYR A 169 19.59 4.06 -2.87
N ASP A 170 20.83 4.04 -3.34
CA ASP A 170 22.00 3.67 -2.55
C ASP A 170 22.65 4.92 -1.95
N PRO A 171 22.56 5.14 -0.62
CA PRO A 171 23.20 6.29 0.00
C PRO A 171 24.73 6.23 -0.04
N ALA A 172 25.35 5.04 -0.13
CA ALA A 172 26.81 4.90 -0.12
C ALA A 172 27.43 5.30 -1.46
N THR A 173 26.84 4.85 -2.57
CA THR A 173 27.31 5.17 -3.93
C THR A 173 26.58 6.32 -4.59
N ARG A 174 25.53 6.85 -3.94
CA ARG A 174 24.62 7.88 -4.46
C ARG A 174 23.98 7.50 -5.81
N SER A 175 23.82 6.19 -6.03
CA SER A 175 23.31 5.61 -7.26
C SER A 175 21.91 5.03 -7.08
N PHE A 176 21.28 4.62 -8.18
CA PHE A 176 19.91 4.10 -8.20
C PHE A 176 19.88 2.68 -8.72
N LEU A 177 18.95 1.90 -8.19
CA LEU A 177 18.70 0.51 -8.56
C LEU A 177 17.19 0.31 -8.75
N LEU A 178 16.83 -0.55 -9.70
CA LEU A 178 15.49 -1.06 -9.88
C LEU A 178 15.50 -2.53 -9.49
N THR A 179 14.59 -2.96 -8.61
CA THR A 179 14.28 -4.37 -8.45
C THR A 179 13.13 -4.72 -9.37
N GLU A 180 13.16 -5.92 -9.95
CA GLU A 180 12.08 -6.46 -10.77
C GLU A 180 11.74 -7.85 -10.24
N GLU A 181 10.47 -8.12 -10.00
CA GLU A 181 10.03 -9.33 -9.30
C GLU A 181 8.98 -10.12 -10.08
N PRO A 182 9.30 -10.53 -11.31
CA PRO A 182 8.35 -11.20 -12.17
C PRO A 182 8.01 -12.61 -11.70
N TYR A 183 6.81 -13.07 -12.06
CA TYR A 183 6.48 -14.49 -12.01
C TYR A 183 7.46 -15.33 -12.86
N PRO A 184 7.78 -16.56 -12.42
CA PRO A 184 8.73 -17.44 -13.12
C PRO A 184 8.44 -17.56 -14.61
N GLY A 185 9.49 -17.55 -15.44
CA GLY A 185 9.37 -17.68 -16.89
C GLY A 185 9.13 -16.36 -17.63
N ARG A 186 8.64 -15.30 -16.97
CA ARG A 186 8.39 -14.00 -17.64
C ARG A 186 9.70 -13.30 -18.06
N HIS A 187 10.74 -13.34 -17.23
CA HIS A 187 12.03 -12.74 -17.60
C HIS A 187 12.69 -13.46 -18.80
N GLN A 188 12.56 -14.79 -18.89
CA GLN A 188 13.11 -15.58 -19.99
C GLN A 188 12.38 -15.33 -21.32
N ARG A 189 11.06 -15.08 -21.29
CA ARG A 189 10.27 -14.76 -22.50
C ARG A 189 10.74 -13.47 -23.19
N SER A 190 11.23 -12.49 -22.44
CA SER A 190 11.73 -11.22 -22.97
C SER A 190 13.27 -11.13 -23.00
N ALA A 191 13.98 -12.26 -22.93
CA ALA A 191 15.44 -12.26 -22.74
C ALA A 191 16.21 -11.50 -23.84
N GLU A 192 15.82 -11.68 -25.10
CA GLU A 192 16.49 -11.00 -26.22
C GLU A 192 16.18 -9.50 -26.25
N GLU A 193 14.92 -9.12 -26.07
CA GLU A 193 14.51 -7.71 -25.96
C GLU A 193 15.23 -7.00 -24.82
N ARG A 194 15.38 -7.68 -23.67
CA ARG A 194 16.13 -7.19 -22.52
C ARG A 194 17.61 -7.02 -22.82
N ARG A 195 18.23 -7.96 -23.55
CA ARG A 195 19.64 -7.86 -23.95
C ARG A 195 19.88 -6.63 -24.83
N VAL A 196 19.00 -6.40 -25.80
CA VAL A 196 19.04 -5.21 -26.67
C VAL A 196 18.81 -3.93 -25.86
N TRP A 197 17.79 -3.92 -24.99
CA TRP A 197 17.50 -2.78 -24.11
C TRP A 197 18.67 -2.43 -23.20
N ALA A 198 19.29 -3.43 -22.56
CA ALA A 198 20.42 -3.25 -21.66
C ALA A 198 21.63 -2.66 -22.37
N ALA A 199 21.95 -3.16 -23.58
CA ALA A 199 23.01 -2.62 -24.41
C ALA A 199 22.72 -1.16 -24.85
N LYS A 200 21.50 -0.88 -25.29
CA LYS A 200 21.06 0.45 -25.74
C LYS A 200 21.16 1.50 -24.63
N HIS A 201 20.79 1.14 -23.41
CA HIS A 201 20.73 2.09 -22.30
C HIS A 201 22.00 2.10 -21.43
N GLY A 202 22.89 1.12 -21.59
CA GLY A 202 24.08 0.95 -20.74
C GLY A 202 23.74 0.43 -19.34
N TRP A 203 22.80 -0.51 -19.24
CA TRP A 203 22.31 -1.09 -17.99
C TRP A 203 22.73 -2.54 -17.86
N LYS A 204 22.71 -3.06 -16.63
CA LYS A 204 23.00 -4.45 -16.30
C LYS A 204 21.92 -4.98 -15.38
N THR A 205 21.67 -6.29 -15.48
CA THR A 205 20.71 -7.03 -14.67
C THR A 205 21.37 -8.27 -14.10
N VAL A 206 21.12 -8.56 -12.83
CA VAL A 206 21.59 -9.76 -12.11
C VAL A 206 20.42 -10.38 -11.36
N GLN A 207 20.26 -11.71 -11.46
CA GLN A 207 19.26 -12.43 -10.67
C GLN A 207 19.79 -12.67 -9.24
N SER A 208 18.95 -12.41 -8.24
CA SER A 208 19.15 -12.86 -6.87
C SER A 208 18.42 -14.19 -6.65
N HIS A 209 19.03 -15.10 -5.90
CA HIS A 209 18.44 -16.39 -5.56
C HIS A 209 17.95 -16.48 -4.11
N TRP A 210 17.94 -15.36 -3.39
CA TRP A 210 17.37 -15.29 -2.04
C TRP A 210 15.87 -15.57 -2.02
N GLY A 211 15.17 -15.21 -3.11
CA GLY A 211 13.71 -15.09 -3.18
C GLY A 211 13.36 -13.67 -3.63
N SER A 212 12.16 -13.21 -3.31
CA SER A 212 11.64 -11.88 -3.65
C SER A 212 11.02 -11.21 -2.43
N MET A 213 10.90 -9.88 -2.46
CA MET A 213 10.12 -9.10 -1.50
C MET A 213 8.63 -9.29 -1.75
N TYR A 214 8.18 -9.29 -3.01
CA TYR A 214 6.79 -9.47 -3.40
C TYR A 214 6.19 -10.78 -2.82
N GLY A 215 6.95 -11.88 -2.85
CA GLY A 215 6.51 -13.19 -2.38
C GLY A 215 5.94 -14.07 -3.48
N HIS A 216 5.10 -15.06 -3.12
CA HIS A 216 4.37 -15.93 -4.05
C HIS A 216 5.22 -16.68 -5.10
N GLY A 217 6.48 -16.96 -4.78
CA GLY A 217 7.39 -17.66 -5.68
C GLY A 217 7.86 -16.84 -6.89
N THR A 218 7.74 -15.50 -6.83
CA THR A 218 8.34 -14.63 -7.85
C THR A 218 9.86 -14.66 -7.79
N GLU A 219 10.50 -14.35 -8.91
CA GLU A 219 11.95 -14.19 -9.00
C GLU A 219 12.36 -12.79 -8.49
N LEU A 220 13.65 -12.54 -8.28
CA LEU A 220 14.18 -11.20 -7.99
C LEU A 220 15.35 -10.90 -8.91
N TYR A 221 15.22 -9.80 -9.64
CA TYR A 221 16.29 -9.26 -10.48
C TYR A 221 16.67 -7.86 -9.98
N LEU A 222 17.97 -7.59 -9.97
CA LEU A 222 18.55 -6.31 -9.65
C LEU A 222 19.04 -5.68 -10.95
N THR A 223 18.51 -4.51 -11.29
CA THR A 223 18.78 -3.82 -12.56
C THR A 223 19.27 -2.40 -12.28
N ALA A 224 20.43 -2.02 -12.81
CA ALA A 224 21.01 -0.70 -12.60
C ALA A 224 21.89 -0.25 -13.78
N LYS A 225 22.19 1.05 -13.85
CA LYS A 225 23.16 1.61 -14.80
C LYS A 225 24.55 1.00 -14.56
N ALA A 226 25.23 0.60 -15.64
CA ALA A 226 26.56 0.02 -15.54
C ALA A 226 27.55 0.99 -14.87
N GLY A 227 28.33 0.49 -13.92
CA GLY A 227 29.33 1.28 -13.17
C GLY A 227 28.79 2.07 -11.98
N GLY A 228 27.47 2.06 -11.73
CA GLY A 228 26.86 2.72 -10.56
C GLY A 228 26.92 1.86 -9.29
N ILE A 229 26.24 0.72 -9.32
CA ILE A 229 26.13 -0.21 -8.18
C ILE A 229 26.74 -1.56 -8.56
N ASP A 230 27.49 -2.17 -7.64
CA ASP A 230 27.97 -3.55 -7.79
C ASP A 230 26.82 -4.55 -7.54
N LEU A 231 26.12 -4.89 -8.61
CA LEU A 231 24.98 -5.83 -8.58
C LEU A 231 25.39 -7.24 -8.16
N ALA A 232 26.64 -7.65 -8.40
CA ALA A 232 27.11 -9.00 -8.06
C ALA A 232 27.38 -9.12 -6.55
N GLU A 233 28.00 -8.11 -5.95
CA GLU A 233 28.10 -7.99 -4.48
C GLU A 233 26.71 -7.93 -3.84
N MET A 234 25.78 -7.16 -4.40
CA MET A 234 24.42 -7.06 -3.87
C MET A 234 23.70 -8.42 -3.88
N ALA A 235 23.77 -9.15 -4.99
CA ALA A 235 23.20 -10.50 -5.09
C ALA A 235 23.84 -11.48 -4.10
N ARG A 236 25.16 -11.37 -3.85
CA ARG A 236 25.85 -12.19 -2.82
C ARG A 236 25.35 -11.88 -1.41
N ARG A 237 25.16 -10.60 -1.06
CA ARG A 237 24.61 -10.22 0.26
C ARG A 237 23.21 -10.77 0.46
N LEU A 238 22.37 -10.68 -0.56
CA LEU A 238 21.02 -11.24 -0.52
C LEU A 238 21.04 -12.75 -0.39
N ALA A 239 21.90 -13.46 -1.12
CA ALA A 239 22.02 -14.92 -1.01
C ALA A 239 22.47 -15.40 0.39
N ALA A 240 23.10 -14.54 1.18
CA ALA A 240 23.50 -14.83 2.56
C ALA A 240 22.42 -14.50 3.61
N LEU A 241 21.29 -13.89 3.21
CA LEU A 241 20.18 -13.65 4.11
C LEU A 241 19.53 -14.98 4.54
N PRO A 242 18.91 -15.02 5.74
CA PRO A 242 17.99 -16.11 6.08
C PRO A 242 16.86 -16.17 5.04
N ALA A 243 16.15 -17.29 5.00
CA ALA A 243 15.00 -17.45 4.12
C ALA A 243 14.03 -16.25 4.24
N PRO A 244 13.44 -15.77 3.13
CA PRO A 244 12.46 -14.71 3.18
C PRO A 244 11.32 -15.06 4.14
N PHE A 245 10.85 -14.10 4.93
CA PHE A 245 9.71 -14.33 5.81
C PHE A 245 8.49 -14.80 5.02
N SER A 246 7.74 -15.76 5.58
CA SER A 246 6.64 -16.47 4.93
C SER A 246 5.40 -16.47 5.80
N GLU A 247 4.25 -16.31 5.14
CA GLU A 247 2.91 -16.42 5.72
C GLU A 247 2.48 -17.88 5.97
N HIS A 248 3.19 -18.88 5.41
CA HIS A 248 2.84 -20.29 5.55
C HIS A 248 3.00 -20.86 6.97
N ASP A 249 3.85 -20.24 7.80
CA ASP A 249 4.09 -20.63 9.19
C ASP A 249 3.57 -19.54 10.14
N TRP A 250 2.32 -19.10 9.93
CA TRP A 250 1.71 -18.06 10.77
C TRP A 250 1.35 -18.65 12.15
N PRO A 251 1.88 -18.11 13.26
CA PRO A 251 1.59 -18.63 14.60
C PRO A 251 0.12 -18.40 14.98
N GLY A 252 -0.47 -19.33 15.74
CA GLY A 252 -1.83 -19.19 16.29
C GLY A 252 -2.96 -19.89 15.51
N GLU A 253 -2.67 -20.89 14.67
CA GLU A 253 -3.75 -21.75 14.14
C GLU A 253 -4.31 -22.74 15.19
N ASP A 254 -3.71 -22.83 16.39
CA ASP A 254 -4.21 -23.66 17.51
C ASP A 254 -4.19 -22.98 18.90
N GLU A 255 -3.78 -21.71 19.06
CA GLU A 255 -3.69 -21.06 20.39
C GLU A 255 -4.24 -19.61 20.37
N GLU A 256 -5.31 -19.37 21.13
CA GLU A 256 -5.86 -18.05 21.46
C GLU A 256 -4.81 -17.22 22.22
N GLU A 257 -4.01 -16.42 21.52
CA GLU A 257 -3.06 -15.52 22.17
C GLU A 257 -3.68 -14.13 22.38
N THR A 258 -3.74 -13.71 23.64
CA THR A 258 -4.29 -12.46 24.15
C THR A 258 -3.58 -11.23 23.58
N LYS A 259 -4.32 -10.36 22.87
CA LYS A 259 -3.84 -9.05 22.39
C LYS A 259 -3.54 -8.10 23.57
N ALA A 260 -2.38 -7.44 23.54
CA ALA A 260 -2.01 -6.41 24.53
C ALA A 260 -2.83 -5.11 24.36
N PRO A 261 -3.16 -4.38 25.45
CA PRO A 261 -3.96 -3.16 25.39
C PRO A 261 -3.15 -1.91 24.97
N LEU A 262 -3.85 -0.93 24.36
CA LEU A 262 -3.30 0.35 23.88
C LEU A 262 -2.97 1.34 25.04
N PRO A 263 -2.04 2.31 24.82
CA PRO A 263 -1.70 3.32 25.82
C PRO A 263 -2.75 4.45 25.97
N PRO A 264 -2.78 5.16 27.12
CA PRO A 264 -3.80 6.18 27.43
C PRO A 264 -3.54 7.57 26.81
N VAL A 265 -4.63 8.31 26.56
CA VAL A 265 -4.66 9.67 25.97
C VAL A 265 -4.76 10.76 27.05
N GLU A 266 -4.05 11.87 26.87
CA GLU A 266 -4.13 13.07 27.75
C GLU A 266 -5.13 14.11 27.19
N ILE A 267 -6.00 14.63 28.05
CA ILE A 267 -7.06 15.59 27.70
C ILE A 267 -6.74 16.95 28.35
N ILE A 268 -6.74 18.02 27.57
CA ILE A 268 -6.53 19.40 28.06
C ILE A 268 -7.91 20.04 28.30
N GLU A 269 -8.15 20.58 29.50
CA GLU A 269 -9.41 21.24 29.85
C GLU A 269 -9.53 22.67 29.29
N MET A 270 -10.71 22.98 28.76
CA MET A 270 -11.06 24.28 28.15
C MET A 270 -11.58 25.28 29.19
N SER A 271 -11.24 26.57 29.03
CA SER A 271 -11.64 27.61 30.00
C SER A 271 -13.17 27.88 30.03
N PRO A 272 -13.76 28.15 31.21
CA PRO A 272 -15.22 28.38 31.34
C PRO A 272 -15.75 29.56 30.52
N LYS A 273 -14.94 30.62 30.35
CA LYS A 273 -15.32 31.81 29.59
C LYS A 273 -15.46 31.50 28.09
N LEU A 274 -14.55 30.70 27.55
CA LEU A 274 -14.61 30.26 26.16
C LEU A 274 -15.79 29.31 25.94
N ALA A 275 -16.02 28.38 26.87
CA ALA A 275 -17.18 27.48 26.81
C ALA A 275 -18.52 28.24 26.79
N ALA A 276 -18.66 29.28 27.62
CA ALA A 276 -19.87 30.10 27.66
C ALA A 276 -20.08 30.93 26.39
N ALA A 277 -19.01 31.51 25.83
CA ALA A 277 -19.07 32.28 24.59
C ALA A 277 -19.46 31.40 23.39
N LEU A 278 -18.86 30.21 23.29
CA LEU A 278 -19.19 29.24 22.24
C LEU A 278 -20.62 28.74 22.36
N LYS A 279 -21.12 28.52 23.59
CA LYS A 279 -22.51 28.14 23.82
C LYS A 279 -23.49 29.22 23.37
N HIS A 280 -23.23 30.48 23.74
CA HIS A 280 -24.12 31.58 23.36
C HIS A 280 -24.19 31.79 21.84
N GLN A 281 -23.04 31.72 21.15
CA GLN A 281 -23.01 31.78 19.69
C GLN A 281 -23.82 30.64 19.07
N ARG A 282 -23.62 29.41 19.58
CA ARG A 282 -24.35 28.23 19.13
C ARG A 282 -25.87 28.39 19.28
N ASP A 283 -26.33 28.97 20.39
CA ASP A 283 -27.75 29.15 20.65
C ASP A 283 -28.38 30.19 19.71
N LEU A 284 -27.65 31.24 19.32
CA LEU A 284 -28.08 32.21 18.31
C LEU A 284 -28.17 31.58 16.91
N ASP A 285 -27.14 30.82 16.53
CA ASP A 285 -27.10 30.16 15.22
C ASP A 285 -28.25 29.13 15.07
N ILE A 286 -28.63 28.44 16.16
CA ILE A 286 -29.78 27.51 16.18
C ILE A 286 -31.11 28.25 15.94
N MET A 287 -31.28 29.45 16.52
CA MET A 287 -32.51 30.23 16.37
C MET A 287 -32.70 30.74 14.94
N GLU A 288 -31.61 31.06 14.24
CA GLU A 288 -31.63 31.58 12.87
C GLU A 288 -31.85 30.49 11.80
N ALA A 289 -31.40 29.26 12.08
CA ALA A 289 -31.47 28.13 11.18
C ALA A 289 -32.91 27.67 10.84
N GLY A 290 -33.89 27.84 11.74
CA GLY A 290 -35.29 27.46 11.50
C GLY A 290 -35.81 26.37 12.43
N PRO A 291 -37.04 25.83 12.20
CA PRO A 291 -37.66 24.90 13.14
C PRO A 291 -36.90 23.57 13.19
N GLN A 292 -36.48 23.19 14.40
CA GLN A 292 -35.82 21.91 14.64
C GLN A 292 -36.76 20.73 14.35
N ALA A 293 -36.17 19.65 13.86
CA ALA A 293 -36.87 18.41 13.60
C ALA A 293 -37.43 17.81 14.91
N PRO A 294 -38.66 17.30 14.92
CA PRO A 294 -39.17 16.53 16.05
C PRO A 294 -38.40 15.21 16.26
N GLU A 295 -37.82 14.66 15.19
CA GLU A 295 -36.85 13.57 15.23
C GLU A 295 -35.46 14.10 14.86
N LEU A 296 -34.56 14.10 15.83
CA LEU A 296 -33.18 14.57 15.69
C LEU A 296 -32.36 13.68 14.74
N SER A 297 -31.16 14.16 14.39
CA SER A 297 -30.10 13.38 13.76
C SER A 297 -29.98 11.95 14.32
N GLY A 298 -29.74 10.98 13.45
CA GLY A 298 -29.51 9.60 13.84
C GLY A 298 -29.65 8.61 12.69
N LEU A 299 -29.57 7.33 13.05
CA LEU A 299 -29.64 6.21 12.10
C LEU A 299 -31.01 6.10 11.44
N TYR A 300 -31.05 6.32 10.13
CA TYR A 300 -32.19 6.09 9.27
C TYR A 300 -31.86 5.01 8.23
N ARG A 301 -32.58 3.89 8.28
CA ARG A 301 -32.38 2.73 7.38
C ARG A 301 -30.92 2.27 7.24
N GLY A 302 -30.14 2.38 8.31
CA GLY A 302 -28.74 1.97 8.39
C GLY A 302 -27.72 3.04 7.98
N VAL A 303 -28.19 4.23 7.59
CA VAL A 303 -27.37 5.41 7.28
C VAL A 303 -27.54 6.44 8.39
N ASP A 304 -26.45 6.95 8.94
CA ASP A 304 -26.51 8.03 9.93
C ASP A 304 -26.81 9.36 9.23
N VAL A 305 -27.98 9.94 9.50
CA VAL A 305 -28.43 11.19 8.88
C VAL A 305 -28.32 12.29 9.91
N SER A 306 -27.52 13.32 9.61
CA SER A 306 -27.35 14.44 10.53
C SER A 306 -27.21 15.79 9.83
N SER A 307 -27.57 16.88 10.49
CA SER A 307 -27.31 18.24 9.99
C SER A 307 -26.69 19.09 11.07
N ARG A 308 -26.05 20.19 10.68
CA ARG A 308 -25.38 21.10 11.62
C ARG A 308 -26.30 21.62 12.73
N TRP A 309 -27.57 21.88 12.42
CA TRP A 309 -28.54 22.49 13.34
C TRP A 309 -29.80 21.64 13.60
N ASP A 310 -29.87 20.39 13.12
CA ASP A 310 -31.05 19.52 13.22
C ASP A 310 -32.33 20.12 12.58
N ILE A 311 -32.20 20.80 11.44
CA ILE A 311 -33.34 21.45 10.78
C ILE A 311 -34.28 20.42 10.17
N GLY A 312 -35.59 20.51 10.48
CA GLY A 312 -36.59 19.50 10.11
C GLY A 312 -36.71 19.20 8.61
N HIS A 313 -36.71 20.23 7.77
CA HIS A 313 -36.88 20.02 6.33
C HIS A 313 -35.64 19.40 5.67
N GLU A 314 -34.44 19.65 6.22
CA GLU A 314 -33.20 19.07 5.70
C GLU A 314 -33.00 17.61 6.11
N LEU A 315 -33.33 17.27 7.37
CA LEU A 315 -33.34 15.87 7.79
C LEU A 315 -34.36 15.07 6.96
N THR A 316 -35.52 15.67 6.64
CA THR A 316 -36.51 15.06 5.74
C THR A 316 -35.90 14.82 4.36
N ARG A 317 -35.20 15.81 3.81
CA ARG A 317 -34.57 15.71 2.50
C ARG A 317 -33.47 14.65 2.44
N MET A 318 -32.65 14.52 3.48
CA MET A 318 -31.63 13.47 3.57
C MET A 318 -32.24 12.07 3.71
N ARG A 319 -33.40 11.93 4.38
CA ARG A 319 -34.12 10.64 4.42
C ARG A 319 -34.67 10.27 3.04
N GLU A 320 -35.19 11.23 2.28
CA GLU A 320 -35.59 11.01 0.88
C GLU A 320 -34.41 10.57 0.01
N ILE A 321 -33.22 11.14 0.20
CA ILE A 321 -31.98 10.68 -0.45
C ILE A 321 -31.71 9.22 -0.10
N VAL A 322 -31.74 8.84 1.18
CA VAL A 322 -31.53 7.45 1.63
C VAL A 322 -32.58 6.50 1.05
N ASP A 323 -33.83 6.92 0.92
CA ASP A 323 -34.90 6.10 0.36
C ASP A 323 -34.78 5.90 -1.15
N ALA A 324 -34.25 6.90 -1.86
CA ALA A 324 -34.00 6.82 -3.30
C ALA A 324 -32.73 6.02 -3.65
N MET A 325 -31.82 5.80 -2.70
CA MET A 325 -30.62 5.01 -2.93
C MET A 325 -30.98 3.54 -3.23
N PRO A 326 -30.48 2.97 -4.34
CA PRO A 326 -30.51 1.52 -4.54
C PRO A 326 -29.84 0.81 -3.37
N ASP A 327 -30.33 -0.37 -2.98
CA ASP A 327 -29.82 -1.08 -1.80
C ASP A 327 -28.31 -1.32 -1.85
N TYR A 328 -27.75 -1.60 -3.04
CA TYR A 328 -26.32 -1.77 -3.21
C TYR A 328 -25.52 -0.48 -2.96
N VAL A 329 -26.11 0.71 -3.11
CA VAL A 329 -25.49 1.99 -2.77
C VAL A 329 -25.75 2.30 -1.29
N ARG A 330 -27.00 2.20 -0.85
CA ARG A 330 -27.45 2.52 0.51
C ARG A 330 -26.69 1.76 1.59
N GLU A 331 -26.52 0.44 1.41
CA GLU A 331 -25.79 -0.41 2.37
C GLU A 331 -24.29 -0.09 2.47
N ARG A 332 -23.79 0.75 1.57
CA ARG A 332 -22.38 1.17 1.51
C ARG A 332 -22.20 2.58 2.05
N VAL A 333 -23.26 3.36 2.22
CA VAL A 333 -23.21 4.71 2.80
C VAL A 333 -23.29 4.60 4.32
N ALA A 334 -22.32 5.17 5.03
CA ALA A 334 -22.29 5.24 6.49
C ALA A 334 -23.08 6.44 7.00
N SER A 335 -22.91 7.61 6.38
CA SER A 335 -23.59 8.82 6.82
C SER A 335 -23.88 9.78 5.69
N ILE A 336 -24.89 10.62 5.89
CA ILE A 336 -25.15 11.81 5.09
C ILE A 336 -25.24 12.97 6.09
N TRP A 337 -24.40 13.98 5.86
CA TRP A 337 -24.39 15.20 6.64
C TRP A 337 -24.75 16.40 5.77
N CYS A 338 -25.53 17.34 6.28
CA CYS A 338 -25.88 18.59 5.58
C CYS A 338 -25.34 19.81 6.34
N ASP A 339 -24.62 20.71 5.65
CA ASP A 339 -24.37 22.05 6.19
C ASP A 339 -25.61 22.92 5.96
N SER A 340 -26.43 22.94 6.99
CA SER A 340 -27.72 23.59 6.98
C SER A 340 -27.67 25.12 6.82
N ASN A 341 -26.48 25.71 6.99
CA ASN A 341 -26.24 27.12 6.74
C ASN A 341 -25.97 27.42 5.25
N ALA A 342 -25.48 26.43 4.49
CA ALA A 342 -25.20 26.54 3.06
C ALA A 342 -26.37 26.06 2.18
N GLN A 343 -27.37 25.41 2.79
CA GLN A 343 -28.59 24.85 2.18
C GLN A 343 -28.30 23.89 1.00
N ALA A 344 -28.77 22.65 1.10
CA ALA A 344 -28.56 21.63 0.05
C ALA A 344 -27.07 21.41 -0.31
N ASP A 345 -26.18 21.50 0.68
CA ASP A 345 -24.78 21.10 0.60
C ASP A 345 -24.57 19.83 1.44
N TYR A 346 -24.18 18.74 0.80
CA TYR A 346 -24.20 17.41 1.36
C TYR A 346 -22.82 16.78 1.41
N TRP A 347 -22.51 16.16 2.53
CA TRP A 347 -21.35 15.29 2.70
C TRP A 347 -21.82 13.85 2.92
N VAL A 348 -21.65 13.03 1.89
CA VAL A 348 -22.00 11.61 1.91
C VAL A 348 -20.74 10.81 2.22
N LYS A 349 -20.72 10.16 3.39
CA LYS A 349 -19.63 9.29 3.78
C LYS A 349 -19.95 7.85 3.41
N VAL A 350 -19.17 7.29 2.52
CA VAL A 350 -19.18 5.87 2.23
C VAL A 350 -18.50 5.15 3.39
N ALA A 351 -19.15 4.10 3.91
CA ALA A 351 -18.62 3.29 4.99
C ALA A 351 -17.23 2.76 4.63
N PRO A 352 -16.30 2.68 5.60
CA PRO A 352 -14.93 2.24 5.35
C PRO A 352 -14.90 0.90 4.62
N GLY A 353 -14.10 0.82 3.56
CA GLY A 353 -14.09 -0.37 2.73
C GLY A 353 -15.46 -0.71 2.13
N ARG A 354 -16.30 0.26 1.78
CA ARG A 354 -17.51 0.03 0.97
C ARG A 354 -17.50 0.82 -0.35
N TRP A 355 -16.44 1.60 -0.60
CA TRP A 355 -16.22 2.28 -1.87
C TRP A 355 -16.08 1.29 -3.03
N PHE A 356 -16.72 1.60 -4.16
CA PHE A 356 -16.52 0.97 -5.46
C PHE A 356 -16.48 2.06 -6.53
N ASP A 357 -15.71 1.86 -7.60
CA ASP A 357 -15.59 2.83 -8.68
C ASP A 357 -16.95 3.09 -9.33
N GLY A 358 -17.41 4.34 -9.28
CA GLY A 358 -18.73 4.74 -9.77
C GLY A 358 -19.74 5.04 -8.66
N ILE A 359 -19.49 4.65 -7.41
CA ILE A 359 -20.40 4.93 -6.29
C ILE A 359 -20.62 6.43 -6.10
N GLU A 360 -19.60 7.24 -6.36
CA GLU A 360 -19.65 8.70 -6.29
C GLU A 360 -20.64 9.30 -7.31
N TYR A 361 -20.76 8.71 -8.50
CA TYR A 361 -21.72 9.14 -9.52
C TYR A 361 -23.13 8.62 -9.25
N GLU A 362 -23.25 7.40 -8.71
CA GLU A 362 -24.52 6.83 -8.27
C GLU A 362 -25.13 7.64 -7.11
N VAL A 363 -24.30 8.00 -6.13
CA VAL A 363 -24.69 8.90 -5.04
C VAL A 363 -25.08 10.26 -5.60
N ARG A 364 -24.29 10.84 -6.51
CA ARG A 364 -24.62 12.12 -7.17
C ARG A 364 -25.99 12.08 -7.85
N ASP A 365 -26.25 11.06 -8.66
CA ASP A 365 -27.49 10.96 -9.42
C ASP A 365 -28.71 10.75 -8.51
N VAL A 366 -28.58 9.94 -7.45
CA VAL A 366 -29.62 9.76 -6.44
C VAL A 366 -29.91 11.08 -5.70
N VAL A 367 -28.86 11.79 -5.27
CA VAL A 367 -29.02 13.09 -4.59
C VAL A 367 -29.75 14.04 -5.53
N ARG A 368 -29.32 14.20 -6.78
CA ARG A 368 -29.94 15.09 -7.75
C ARG A 368 -31.42 14.77 -8.01
N ILE A 369 -31.78 13.49 -8.09
CA ILE A 369 -33.18 13.05 -8.30
C ILE A 369 -34.02 13.31 -7.05
N ALA A 370 -33.51 12.96 -5.87
CA ALA A 370 -34.22 13.13 -4.61
C ALA A 370 -34.38 14.62 -4.25
N THR A 371 -33.39 15.45 -4.57
CA THR A 371 -33.33 16.85 -4.15
C THR A 371 -33.70 17.89 -5.20
N SER A 372 -33.89 17.47 -6.46
CA SER A 372 -33.98 18.35 -7.64
C SER A 372 -32.70 19.16 -7.94
N GLY A 373 -31.62 18.88 -7.20
CA GLY A 373 -30.34 19.57 -7.30
C GLY A 373 -29.67 19.86 -5.96
N PHE A 374 -28.41 20.29 -5.99
CA PHE A 374 -27.60 20.57 -4.80
C PHE A 374 -26.59 21.71 -5.06
N ASN A 375 -26.20 22.42 -4.01
CA ASN A 375 -25.18 23.47 -4.04
C ASN A 375 -23.76 22.91 -3.95
N GLY A 376 -23.59 21.80 -3.24
CA GLY A 376 -22.33 21.08 -3.08
C GLY A 376 -22.61 19.62 -2.73
N LEU A 377 -21.77 18.73 -3.27
CA LEU A 377 -21.80 17.32 -2.89
C LEU A 377 -20.38 16.79 -2.77
N LEU A 378 -20.01 16.37 -1.56
CA LEU A 378 -18.79 15.62 -1.31
C LEU A 378 -19.15 14.17 -1.02
N VAL A 379 -18.64 13.26 -1.86
CA VAL A 379 -18.69 11.82 -1.58
C VAL A 379 -17.32 11.40 -1.11
N GLU A 380 -17.21 11.03 0.18
CA GLU A 380 -15.96 10.69 0.83
C GLU A 380 -15.98 9.24 1.29
N GLY A 381 -14.96 8.48 0.90
CA GLY A 381 -14.62 7.19 1.47
C GLY A 381 -13.33 7.27 2.27
N ASP A 382 -12.82 6.12 2.66
CA ASP A 382 -11.58 5.99 3.43
C ASP A 382 -10.32 6.45 2.68
N ARG A 383 -10.29 6.39 1.35
CA ARG A 383 -9.15 6.79 0.50
C ARG A 383 -9.52 7.49 -0.80
N HIS A 384 -10.81 7.74 -0.98
CA HIS A 384 -11.36 8.31 -2.19
C HIS A 384 -12.24 9.47 -1.78
N GLU A 385 -12.08 10.58 -2.48
CA GLU A 385 -12.98 11.70 -2.34
C GLU A 385 -13.36 12.16 -3.75
N LYS A 386 -14.63 12.51 -3.90
CA LYS A 386 -15.09 13.19 -5.10
C LYS A 386 -15.99 14.32 -4.69
N GLN A 387 -15.57 15.52 -5.04
CA GLN A 387 -16.38 16.72 -4.90
C GLN A 387 -17.07 17.02 -6.24
N PHE A 388 -18.36 17.32 -6.16
CA PHE A 388 -19.17 17.81 -7.25
C PHE A 388 -19.55 19.27 -6.95
N ALA A 389 -19.43 20.12 -7.98
CA ALA A 389 -19.90 21.49 -7.92
C ALA A 389 -21.45 21.53 -7.96
N SER A 390 -22.02 22.72 -7.85
CA SER A 390 -23.48 22.90 -7.88
C SER A 390 -24.11 22.32 -9.15
N GLU A 391 -25.17 21.52 -8.98
CA GLU A 391 -25.95 20.95 -10.09
C GLU A 391 -27.45 21.09 -9.77
N TRP A 392 -28.16 21.97 -10.48
CA TRP A 392 -29.61 22.18 -10.35
C TRP A 392 -30.35 21.83 -11.63
N ALA A 393 -31.56 21.25 -11.51
CA ALA A 393 -32.36 20.87 -12.67
C ALA A 393 -32.76 22.11 -13.50
N GLY A 394 -32.23 22.21 -14.71
CA GLY A 394 -32.44 23.36 -15.63
C GLY A 394 -31.17 24.16 -15.95
N ASP A 395 -30.10 23.96 -15.18
CA ASP A 395 -28.83 24.63 -15.40
C ASP A 395 -27.92 23.79 -16.32
N ASN A 396 -27.83 24.16 -17.60
CA ASN A 396 -26.86 23.58 -18.54
C ASN A 396 -25.46 24.18 -18.25
N TYR A 397 -24.74 23.66 -17.25
CA TYR A 397 -23.29 23.86 -17.15
C TYR A 397 -22.56 22.71 -17.85
N ASP A 398 -22.65 22.66 -19.19
CA ASP A 398 -21.76 21.83 -20.00
C ASP A 398 -20.34 22.41 -19.90
N SER A 399 -19.52 21.82 -19.05
CA SER A 399 -18.08 22.14 -18.89
C SER A 399 -17.22 21.57 -20.04
N ALA A 400 -17.82 21.37 -21.22
CA ALA A 400 -17.14 20.92 -22.44
C ALA A 400 -16.63 22.09 -23.32
N GLU A 401 -16.93 23.35 -22.98
CA GLU A 401 -16.44 24.54 -23.71
C GLU A 401 -15.37 25.34 -22.94
N GLU A 402 -14.30 24.70 -22.48
CA GLU A 402 -13.06 25.42 -22.11
C GLU A 402 -11.81 24.81 -22.79
N ALA A 403 -11.94 24.39 -24.05
CA ALA A 403 -10.81 23.99 -24.88
C ALA A 403 -10.75 24.66 -26.28
N SER A 404 -11.57 25.68 -26.54
CA SER A 404 -11.40 26.55 -27.71
C SER A 404 -11.62 28.01 -27.31
N GLY A 405 -10.58 28.63 -26.76
CA GLY A 405 -10.52 30.08 -26.67
C GLY A 405 -10.38 30.67 -28.07
N GLU A 406 -11.48 30.83 -28.78
CA GLU A 406 -11.57 31.90 -29.77
C GLU A 406 -11.84 33.22 -29.01
N PRO A 407 -11.12 34.31 -29.35
CA PRO A 407 -11.25 35.56 -28.64
C PRO A 407 -12.64 36.15 -28.89
N VAL A 408 -13.37 36.43 -27.81
CA VAL A 408 -14.60 37.23 -27.86
C VAL A 408 -14.18 38.69 -28.09
N GLU A 409 -14.52 39.24 -29.26
CA GLU A 409 -14.50 40.69 -29.47
C GLU A 409 -15.56 41.31 -28.56
N VAL A 410 -15.10 42.18 -27.66
CA VAL A 410 -15.99 43.03 -26.86
C VAL A 410 -16.22 44.30 -27.66
N ASP A 411 -17.47 44.52 -28.07
CA ASP A 411 -17.85 45.77 -28.72
C ASP A 411 -17.85 46.91 -27.70
N VAL A 412 -17.11 47.96 -28.01
CA VAL A 412 -16.74 49.03 -27.06
C VAL A 412 -17.88 50.05 -26.87
N GLU A 413 -19.04 49.81 -27.48
CA GLU A 413 -20.21 50.65 -27.36
C GLU A 413 -21.15 50.27 -26.20
N ASP A 414 -20.92 49.13 -25.53
CA ASP A 414 -21.72 48.64 -24.38
C ASP A 414 -21.02 48.81 -23.00
N LEU A 415 -20.10 49.78 -22.86
CA LEU A 415 -19.56 50.21 -21.56
C LEU A 415 -20.14 51.55 -21.08
#